data_AF-A0A3M1Q870-F1
#
_entry.id   AF-A0A3M1Q870-F1
#
_cell.length_a   1.000
_cell.length_b   1.000
_cell.length_c   1.000
_cell.angle_alpha   90.00
_cell.angle_beta   90.00
_cell.angle_gamma   90.00
#
_symmetry.space_group_name_H-M   'P 1'
#
loop_
_entity.id
_entity.type
_entity.pdbx_description
1 polymer ?
#
loop_
_entity_poly.entity_id
_entity_poly.type
_entity_poly.pdbx_seq_one_letter_code
_entity_poly.pdbx_strand_id
1 'polypeptide(L)'
;MYDESIDLAGLLSRAGEETLRSISGLERIRRAHAEDALAQMIDRFIEIERDALDQYERIRTALPAGARRSLEPLGEFGIPALDETGPTDVQESDHPAGALLVALKRRARAAALFGALAARQRDPEVRGVLEALAAAERRRSHELRTAYRCAVRAAAGGAPAR
;
A
#
# COMPACT_ATOMS: atom_id res chain seq x y z
N MET A 1 23.11 11.29 13.92
CA MET A 1 21.77 11.61 14.42
C MET A 1 21.05 12.25 13.24
N TYR A 2 20.31 11.46 12.44
CA TYR A 2 19.70 11.97 11.21
C TYR A 2 18.32 12.54 11.52
N ASP A 3 18.23 13.86 11.45
CA ASP A 3 17.00 14.64 11.43
C ASP A 3 16.37 14.51 10.04
N GLU A 4 15.76 13.36 9.73
CA GLU A 4 15.00 13.19 8.50
C GLU A 4 13.58 13.74 8.70
N SER A 5 13.45 15.06 8.65
CA SER A 5 12.17 15.68 8.30
C SER A 5 11.81 15.25 6.87
N ILE A 6 11.05 14.16 6.75
CA ILE A 6 10.53 13.69 5.47
C ILE A 6 9.41 14.63 5.06
N ASP A 7 9.60 15.35 3.95
CA ASP A 7 8.53 16.12 3.32
C ASP A 7 7.52 15.21 2.59
N LEU A 8 6.37 15.77 2.16
CA LEU A 8 5.32 14.98 1.53
C LEU A 8 5.80 14.30 0.24
N ALA A 9 6.72 14.92 -0.51
CA ALA A 9 7.27 14.31 -1.71
C ALA A 9 8.18 13.13 -1.38
N GLY A 10 8.99 13.22 -0.32
CA GLY A 10 9.81 12.14 0.20
C GLY A 10 8.99 10.98 0.73
N LEU A 11 7.88 11.27 1.42
CA LEU A 11 6.93 10.25 1.87
C LEU A 11 6.31 9.49 0.68
N LEU A 12 5.87 10.23 -0.34
CA LEU A 12 5.28 9.64 -1.54
C LEU A 12 6.30 8.83 -2.35
N SER A 13 7.56 9.28 -2.41
CA SER A 13 8.64 8.49 -3.02
C SER A 13 8.84 7.16 -2.30
N ARG A 14 8.97 7.16 -0.96
CA ARG A 14 9.13 5.91 -0.18
C ARG A 14 7.93 4.98 -0.34
N ALA A 15 6.72 5.52 -0.27
CA ALA A 15 5.49 4.75 -0.51
C ALA A 15 5.46 4.15 -1.93
N GLY A 16 5.93 4.88 -2.94
CA GLY A 16 6.09 4.41 -4.31
C GLY A 16 7.10 3.28 -4.46
N GLU A 17 8.30 3.44 -3.89
CA GLU A 17 9.38 2.43 -3.93
C GLU A 17 8.94 1.09 -3.31
N GLU A 18 8.27 1.15 -2.16
CA GLU A 18 7.69 -0.05 -1.58
C GLU A 18 6.59 -0.65 -2.47
N THR A 19 5.81 0.18 -3.17
CA THR A 19 4.71 -0.28 -4.04
C THR A 19 5.29 -1.05 -5.21
N LEU A 20 6.38 -0.55 -5.79
CA LEU A 20 7.17 -1.25 -6.79
C LEU A 20 7.73 -2.58 -6.29
N ARG A 21 8.25 -2.64 -5.06
CA ARG A 21 8.72 -3.91 -4.45
C ARG A 21 7.60 -4.93 -4.32
N SER A 22 6.42 -4.50 -3.87
CA SER A 22 5.21 -5.33 -3.78
C SER A 22 4.76 -5.85 -5.14
N ILE A 23 4.67 -4.98 -6.15
CA ILE A 23 4.34 -5.37 -7.54
C ILE A 23 5.31 -6.45 -8.01
N SER A 24 6.61 -6.22 -7.83
CA SER A 24 7.66 -7.16 -8.25
C SER A 24 7.53 -8.52 -7.55
N GLY A 25 7.21 -8.52 -6.25
CA GLY A 25 6.95 -9.73 -5.47
C GLY A 25 5.71 -10.49 -5.97
N LEU A 26 4.62 -9.78 -6.21
CA LEU A 26 3.38 -10.36 -6.74
C LEU A 26 3.58 -10.91 -8.15
N GLU A 27 4.30 -10.21 -9.02
CA GLU A 27 4.64 -10.67 -10.38
C GLU A 27 5.54 -11.92 -10.37
N ARG A 28 6.46 -12.04 -9.39
CA ARG A 28 7.25 -13.27 -9.19
C ARG A 28 6.34 -14.45 -8.85
N ILE A 29 5.44 -14.26 -7.89
CA ILE A 29 4.51 -15.30 -7.43
C ILE A 29 3.52 -15.66 -8.54
N ARG A 30 3.03 -14.66 -9.27
CA ARG A 30 2.14 -14.85 -10.43
C ARG A 30 2.76 -15.75 -11.50
N ARG A 31 4.07 -15.58 -11.76
CA ARG A 31 4.82 -16.41 -12.71
C ARG A 31 5.02 -17.84 -12.19
N ALA A 32 5.26 -17.99 -10.89
CA ALA A 32 5.42 -19.31 -10.27
C ALA A 32 4.09 -20.10 -10.20
N HIS A 33 2.94 -19.41 -10.12
CA HIS A 33 1.62 -19.99 -9.91
C HIS A 33 0.67 -19.71 -11.08
N ALA A 34 1.16 -19.83 -12.32
CA ALA A 34 0.48 -19.31 -13.49
C ALA A 34 -0.88 -19.96 -13.80
N GLU A 35 -1.09 -21.21 -13.36
CA GLU A 35 -2.29 -22.01 -13.62
C GLU A 35 -3.25 -22.10 -12.43
N ASP A 36 -2.91 -21.51 -11.28
CA ASP A 36 -3.72 -21.60 -10.08
C ASP A 36 -4.98 -20.71 -10.16
N ALA A 37 -6.07 -21.13 -9.51
CA ALA A 37 -7.27 -20.31 -9.33
C ALA A 37 -6.99 -18.94 -8.68
N LEU A 38 -5.82 -18.79 -8.05
CA LEU A 38 -5.34 -17.58 -7.41
C LEU A 38 -4.69 -16.58 -8.40
N ALA A 39 -4.38 -17.00 -9.63
CA ALA A 39 -3.70 -16.19 -10.64
C ALA A 39 -4.46 -14.89 -10.97
N GLN A 40 -5.77 -14.98 -11.24
CA GLN A 40 -6.63 -13.82 -11.51
C GLN A 40 -6.69 -12.86 -10.32
N MET A 41 -6.62 -13.39 -9.10
CA MET A 41 -6.60 -12.55 -7.91
C MET A 41 -5.25 -11.85 -7.75
N ILE A 42 -4.13 -12.54 -8.01
CA ILE A 42 -2.82 -11.88 -8.01
C ILE A 42 -2.78 -10.78 -9.07
N ASP A 43 -3.33 -11.01 -10.26
CA ASP A 43 -3.45 -9.97 -11.30
C ASP A 43 -4.24 -8.76 -10.80
N ARG A 44 -5.37 -8.99 -10.11
CA ARG A 44 -6.16 -7.90 -9.51
C ARG A 44 -5.40 -7.14 -8.43
N PHE A 45 -4.59 -7.82 -7.63
CA PHE A 45 -3.73 -7.17 -6.64
C PHE A 45 -2.66 -6.30 -7.32
N ILE A 46 -2.03 -6.80 -8.39
CA ILE A 46 -1.05 -6.04 -9.18
C ILE A 46 -1.69 -4.79 -9.78
N GLU A 47 -2.90 -4.88 -10.34
CA GLU A 47 -3.64 -3.73 -10.86
C GLU A 47 -3.85 -2.64 -9.79
N ILE A 48 -4.29 -3.03 -8.59
CA ILE A 48 -4.54 -2.11 -7.50
C ILE A 48 -3.24 -1.47 -6.99
N GLU A 49 -2.15 -2.23 -6.93
CA GLU A 49 -0.83 -1.69 -6.57
C GLU A 49 -0.31 -0.72 -7.63
N ARG A 50 -0.50 -1.01 -8.92
CA ARG A 50 -0.13 -0.08 -10.02
C ARG A 50 -0.94 1.22 -9.96
N ASP A 51 -2.25 1.14 -9.71
CA ASP A 51 -3.10 2.32 -9.52
C ASP A 51 -2.63 3.17 -8.31
N ALA A 52 -2.20 2.52 -7.22
CA ALA A 52 -1.63 3.23 -6.08
C ALA A 52 -0.31 3.93 -6.44
N LEU A 53 0.59 3.25 -7.15
CA LEU A 53 1.85 3.81 -7.62
C LEU A 53 1.63 5.04 -8.51
N ASP A 54 0.78 4.90 -9.52
CA ASP A 54 0.38 5.97 -10.42
C ASP A 54 -0.15 7.19 -9.66
N GLN A 55 -1.00 6.96 -8.65
CA GLN A 55 -1.54 8.05 -7.85
C GLN A 55 -0.45 8.77 -7.04
N TYR A 56 0.47 8.03 -6.42
CA TYR A 56 1.58 8.61 -5.68
C TYR A 56 2.48 9.45 -6.59
N GLU A 57 2.80 8.97 -7.79
CA GLU A 57 3.61 9.70 -8.76
C GLU A 57 2.91 10.94 -9.29
N ARG A 58 1.62 10.86 -9.64
CA ARG A 58 0.82 12.01 -10.08
C ARG A 58 0.76 13.09 -9.01
N ILE A 59 0.51 12.73 -7.76
CA ILE A 59 0.47 13.70 -6.66
C ILE A 59 1.86 14.29 -6.45
N ARG A 60 2.90 13.46 -6.33
CA ARG A 60 4.28 13.91 -6.09
C ARG A 60 4.76 14.90 -7.15
N THR A 61 4.44 14.66 -8.42
CA THR A 61 4.81 15.54 -9.54
C THR A 61 3.99 16.83 -9.59
N ALA A 62 2.72 16.78 -9.16
CA ALA A 62 1.83 17.94 -9.09
C ALA A 62 2.03 18.80 -7.83
N LEU A 63 2.81 18.36 -6.83
CA LEU A 63 3.02 19.12 -5.60
C LEU A 63 3.71 20.48 -5.88
N PRO A 64 3.09 21.60 -5.49
CA PRO A 64 3.72 22.92 -5.60
C PRO A 64 4.96 23.00 -4.70
N ALA A 65 5.93 23.83 -5.08
CA ALA A 65 7.22 23.93 -4.37
C ALA A 65 7.09 24.27 -2.87
N GLY A 66 6.00 24.95 -2.47
CA GLY A 66 5.69 25.24 -1.07
C GLY A 66 5.21 24.02 -0.26
N ALA A 67 4.43 23.11 -0.87
CA ALA A 67 3.95 21.89 -0.22
C ALA A 67 5.08 20.86 0.00
N ARG A 68 6.17 20.96 -0.77
CA ARG A 68 7.40 20.16 -0.59
C ARG A 68 8.17 20.51 0.68
N ARG A 69 7.81 21.56 1.42
CA ARG A 69 8.52 21.99 2.64
C ARG A 69 7.63 22.03 3.88
N SER A 70 6.37 21.60 3.76
CA SER A 70 5.29 21.88 4.72
C SER A 70 4.88 20.67 5.57
N LEU A 71 5.63 19.56 5.58
CA LEU A 71 5.48 18.65 6.71
C LEU A 71 6.30 19.25 7.85
N GLU A 72 5.63 19.73 8.91
CA GLU A 72 6.31 19.88 10.19
C GLU A 72 7.09 18.57 10.42
N PRO A 73 8.36 18.63 10.90
CA PRO A 73 9.13 17.44 11.16
C PRO A 73 8.25 16.47 11.93
N LEU A 74 8.10 15.25 11.41
CA LEU A 74 7.33 14.20 12.08
C LEU A 74 7.97 13.76 13.41
N GLY A 75 9.00 14.48 13.86
CA GLY A 75 9.47 14.69 15.22
C GLY A 75 9.29 13.50 16.13
N GLU A 76 10.36 12.71 16.30
CA GLU A 76 10.61 11.62 17.28
C GLU A 76 9.56 10.52 17.48
N PHE A 77 8.31 10.73 17.06
CA PHE A 77 7.22 9.78 17.19
C PHE A 77 7.13 9.00 15.90
N GLY A 78 8.03 8.01 15.82
CA GLY A 78 8.23 7.14 14.69
C GLY A 78 6.98 6.95 13.86
N ILE A 79 7.08 7.27 12.57
CA ILE A 79 6.51 6.36 11.57
C ILE A 79 7.03 5.00 12.04
N PRO A 80 6.21 4.09 12.60
CA PRO A 80 6.74 2.79 12.93
C PRO A 80 7.35 2.32 11.62
N ALA A 81 8.65 2.00 11.64
CA ALA A 81 9.31 1.45 10.48
C ALA A 81 8.39 0.35 9.96
N LEU A 82 8.28 0.22 8.64
CA LEU A 82 7.44 -0.82 8.04
C LEU A 82 7.83 -2.27 8.43
N ASP A 83 8.72 -2.41 9.41
CA ASP A 83 9.56 -3.52 9.76
C ASP A 83 9.14 -4.34 10.99
N GLU A 84 8.17 -3.92 11.80
CA GLU A 84 7.94 -4.66 13.05
C GLU A 84 6.71 -5.60 12.99
N THR A 85 7.04 -6.88 12.73
CA THR A 85 6.32 -8.15 13.00
C THR A 85 5.44 -8.76 11.88
N GLY A 86 6.01 -9.76 11.19
CA GLY A 86 5.43 -10.58 10.11
C GLY A 86 6.31 -10.54 8.85
N PRO A 87 6.09 -11.35 7.79
CA PRO A 87 6.76 -11.11 6.51
C PRO A 87 6.38 -9.69 6.07
N THR A 88 7.35 -8.79 6.09
CA THR A 88 7.17 -7.35 5.84
C THR A 88 7.29 -7.02 4.36
N ASP A 89 7.85 -7.96 3.59
CA ASP A 89 7.96 -7.85 2.14
C ASP A 89 7.22 -9.01 1.44
N VAL A 90 6.47 -8.66 0.39
CA VAL A 90 5.82 -9.63 -0.50
C VAL A 90 6.87 -10.56 -1.12
N GLN A 91 8.10 -10.07 -1.29
CA GLN A 91 9.23 -10.83 -1.82
C GLN A 91 9.63 -12.01 -0.93
N GLU A 92 9.37 -11.96 0.37
CA GLU A 92 9.73 -13.01 1.34
C GLU A 92 8.68 -14.13 1.43
N SER A 93 7.52 -13.97 0.80
CA SER A 93 6.48 -14.98 0.81
C SER A 93 6.57 -15.89 -0.41
N ASP A 94 6.78 -17.18 -0.19
CA ASP A 94 6.72 -18.19 -1.25
C ASP A 94 5.30 -18.74 -1.50
N HIS A 95 4.33 -18.37 -0.65
CA HIS A 95 2.95 -18.79 -0.78
C HIS A 95 2.06 -17.63 -1.30
N PRO A 96 1.22 -17.84 -2.33
CA PRO A 96 0.32 -16.82 -2.87
C PRO A 96 -0.54 -16.11 -1.82
N ALA A 97 -1.22 -16.87 -0.96
CA ALA A 97 -2.06 -16.28 0.09
C ALA A 97 -1.25 -15.43 1.11
N GLY A 98 0.00 -15.80 1.41
CA GLY A 98 0.87 -15.05 2.30
C GLY A 98 1.22 -13.69 1.70
N ALA A 99 1.64 -13.67 0.44
CA ALA A 99 2.00 -12.47 -0.29
C ALA A 99 0.83 -11.47 -0.43
N LEU A 100 -0.35 -11.99 -0.72
CA LEU A 100 -1.57 -11.17 -0.80
C LEU A 100 -1.96 -10.60 0.56
N LEU A 101 -1.78 -11.36 1.64
CA LEU A 101 -2.01 -10.86 2.99
C LEU A 101 -1.03 -9.74 3.36
N VAL A 102 0.24 -9.85 2.97
CA VAL A 102 1.25 -8.80 3.17
C VAL A 102 0.87 -7.53 2.41
N ALA A 103 0.55 -7.64 1.12
CA ALA A 103 0.09 -6.51 0.31
C ALA A 103 -1.15 -5.84 0.93
N LEU A 104 -2.15 -6.63 1.36
CA LEU A 104 -3.35 -6.11 2.02
C LEU A 104 -3.05 -5.35 3.31
N LYS A 105 -2.21 -5.93 4.20
CA LYS A 105 -1.81 -5.29 5.47
C LYS A 105 -1.11 -3.96 5.20
N ARG A 106 -0.25 -3.94 4.19
CA ARG A 106 0.49 -2.74 3.81
C ARG A 106 -0.43 -1.61 3.36
N ARG A 107 -1.44 -1.90 2.54
CA ARG A 107 -2.44 -0.89 2.12
C ARG A 107 -3.24 -0.33 3.30
N ALA A 108 -3.65 -1.20 4.23
CA ALA A 108 -4.33 -0.77 5.45
C ALA A 108 -3.43 0.15 6.30
N ARG A 109 -2.13 -0.12 6.35
CA ARG A 109 -1.15 0.69 7.06
C ARG A 109 -0.90 2.04 6.39
N ALA A 110 -0.78 2.07 5.06
CA ALA A 110 -0.68 3.33 4.31
C ALA A 110 -1.89 4.23 4.56
N ALA A 111 -3.10 3.66 4.56
CA ALA A 111 -4.32 4.39 4.92
C ALA A 111 -4.27 5.00 6.32
N ALA A 112 -3.80 4.24 7.31
CA ALA A 112 -3.68 4.72 8.69
C ALA A 112 -2.62 5.83 8.80
N LEU A 113 -1.48 5.67 8.13
CA LEU A 113 -0.40 6.65 8.10
C LEU A 113 -0.88 7.98 7.51
N PHE A 114 -1.45 7.98 6.30
CA PHE A 114 -1.95 9.20 5.68
C PHE A 114 -3.06 9.86 6.50
N GLY A 115 -3.93 9.07 7.13
CA GLY A 115 -4.97 9.60 8.02
C GLY A 115 -4.41 10.28 9.28
N ALA A 116 -3.39 9.68 9.90
CA ALA A 116 -2.72 10.27 11.05
C ALA A 116 -1.96 11.55 10.70
N LEU A 117 -1.32 11.58 9.52
CA LEU A 117 -0.64 12.76 9.00
C LEU A 117 -1.63 13.88 8.70
N ALA A 118 -2.76 13.57 8.06
CA ALA A 118 -3.82 14.55 7.80
C ALA A 118 -4.33 15.21 9.09
N ALA A 119 -4.57 14.41 10.14
CA ALA A 119 -5.09 14.91 11.41
C ALA A 119 -4.14 15.90 12.11
N ARG A 120 -2.84 15.83 11.82
CA ARG A 120 -1.80 16.68 12.42
C ARG A 120 -1.44 17.89 11.55
N GLN A 121 -1.92 17.91 10.30
CA GLN A 121 -1.49 18.91 9.34
C GLN A 121 -2.30 20.21 9.46
N ARG A 122 -1.57 21.33 9.57
CA ARG A 122 -2.14 22.67 9.69
C ARG A 122 -2.48 23.29 8.35
N ASP A 123 -1.68 22.97 7.33
CA ASP A 123 -1.92 23.40 5.96
C ASP A 123 -3.14 22.67 5.36
N PRO A 124 -4.23 23.39 5.01
CA PRO A 124 -5.46 22.76 4.54
C PRO A 124 -5.30 22.06 3.18
N GLU A 125 -4.38 22.53 2.32
CA GLU A 125 -4.12 21.90 1.02
C GLU A 125 -3.42 20.55 1.22
N VAL A 126 -2.35 20.54 2.02
CA VAL A 126 -1.60 19.31 2.34
C VAL A 126 -2.49 18.33 3.10
N ARG A 127 -3.31 18.82 4.04
CA ARG A 127 -4.29 17.99 4.75
C ARG A 127 -5.27 17.34 3.77
N GLY A 128 -5.84 18.11 2.83
CA GLY A 128 -6.78 17.59 1.84
C GLY A 128 -6.16 16.49 0.96
N VAL A 129 -4.89 16.64 0.56
CA VAL A 129 -4.15 15.61 -0.17
C VAL A 129 -4.00 14.34 0.67
N LEU A 130 -3.60 14.46 1.93
CA LEU A 130 -3.41 13.32 2.84
C LEU A 130 -4.74 12.60 3.15
N GLU A 131 -5.84 13.33 3.30
CA GLU A 131 -7.17 12.74 3.49
C GLU A 131 -7.62 11.96 2.25
N ALA A 132 -7.39 12.52 1.06
CA ALA A 132 -7.70 11.87 -0.21
C ALA A 132 -6.89 10.58 -0.40
N LEU A 133 -5.60 10.61 -0.05
CA LEU A 133 -4.73 9.44 -0.05
C LEU A 133 -5.21 8.38 0.95
N ALA A 134 -5.51 8.77 2.19
CA ALA A 134 -6.03 7.86 3.20
C ALA A 134 -7.35 7.20 2.76
N ALA A 135 -8.24 7.95 2.13
CA ALA A 135 -9.49 7.44 1.58
C ALA A 135 -9.26 6.47 0.42
N ALA A 136 -8.33 6.77 -0.49
CA ALA A 136 -7.97 5.88 -1.60
C ALA A 136 -7.39 4.55 -1.09
N GLU A 137 -6.45 4.60 -0.16
CA GLU A 137 -5.86 3.40 0.43
C GLU A 137 -6.88 2.57 1.23
N ARG A 138 -7.86 3.20 1.90
CA ARG A 138 -8.98 2.49 2.53
C ARG A 138 -9.83 1.75 1.51
N ARG A 139 -10.16 2.37 0.38
CA ARG A 139 -10.93 1.74 -0.71
C ARG A 139 -10.17 0.56 -1.30
N ARG A 140 -8.89 0.74 -1.65
CA ARG A 140 -8.02 -0.34 -2.15
C ARG A 140 -7.93 -1.48 -1.15
N SER A 141 -7.68 -1.20 0.13
CA SER A 141 -7.65 -2.22 1.19
C SER A 141 -8.98 -2.98 1.31
N HIS A 142 -10.11 -2.29 1.18
CA HIS A 142 -11.43 -2.93 1.19
C HIS A 142 -11.63 -3.86 -0.02
N GLU A 143 -11.28 -3.41 -1.22
CA GLU A 143 -11.34 -4.23 -2.45
C GLU A 143 -10.47 -5.48 -2.33
N LEU A 144 -9.21 -5.31 -1.92
CA LEU A 144 -8.25 -6.41 -1.73
C LEU A 144 -8.71 -7.40 -0.66
N ARG A 145 -9.31 -6.92 0.44
CA ARG A 145 -9.84 -7.79 1.50
C ARG A 145 -11.00 -8.65 0.99
N THR A 146 -11.88 -8.06 0.19
CA THR A 146 -13.01 -8.78 -0.40
C THR A 146 -12.51 -9.84 -1.38
N ALA A 147 -11.57 -9.49 -2.27
CA ALA A 147 -10.94 -10.42 -3.19
C ALA A 147 -10.23 -11.58 -2.45
N TYR A 148 -9.41 -11.26 -1.45
CA TYR A 148 -8.70 -12.24 -0.62
C TYR A 148 -9.64 -13.22 0.06
N ARG A 149 -10.75 -12.74 0.65
CA ARG A 149 -11.75 -13.61 1.28
C ARG A 149 -12.42 -14.55 0.29
N CYS A 150 -12.75 -14.07 -0.91
CA CYS A 150 -13.34 -14.92 -1.95
C CYS A 150 -12.37 -16.04 -2.36
N ALA A 151 -11.09 -15.73 -2.49
CA ALA A 151 -10.09 -16.72 -2.89
C ALA A 151 -9.75 -17.74 -1.81
N VAL A 152 -9.63 -17.31 -0.54
CA VAL A 152 -9.45 -18.25 0.57
C VAL A 152 -10.63 -19.22 0.65
N ARG A 153 -11.86 -18.74 0.42
CA ARG A 153 -13.06 -19.60 0.36
C ARG A 153 -13.03 -20.56 -0.83
N ALA A 154 -12.64 -20.08 -2.01
CA ALA A 154 -12.52 -20.93 -3.20
C ALA A 154 -11.46 -22.03 -3.02
N ALA A 155 -10.31 -21.68 -2.43
CA ALA A 155 -9.23 -22.62 -2.12
C ALA A 155 -9.60 -23.66 -1.03
N ALA A 156 -10.54 -23.32 -0.14
CA ALA A 156 -11.00 -24.21 0.93
C ALA A 156 -12.06 -25.25 0.50
N GLY A 157 -12.46 -25.31 -0.79
CA GLY A 157 -13.27 -26.43 -1.33
C GLY A 157 -14.74 -26.14 -1.64
N GLY A 158 -15.14 -24.89 -1.88
CA GLY A 158 -16.53 -24.57 -2.23
C GLY A 158 -16.89 -24.83 -3.70
N ALA A 159 -17.15 -26.09 -4.08
CA ALA A 159 -18.03 -26.35 -5.22
C ALA A 159 -19.44 -25.82 -4.86
N PRO A 160 -20.11 -25.03 -5.70
CA PRO A 160 -21.52 -24.73 -5.47
C PRO A 160 -22.28 -26.06 -5.52
N ALA A 161 -22.90 -26.44 -4.41
CA ALA A 161 -23.88 -27.51 -4.40
C ALA A 161 -24.94 -27.18 -5.45
N ARG A 162 -25.01 -28.02 -6.49
CA ARG A 162 -26.06 -27.99 -7.50
C ARG A 162 -27.39 -28.39 -6.88
#